data_AF-A0A4S1CCX0-F1
#
_entry.id   AF-A0A4S1CCX0-F1
#
_cell.length_a   1.000
_cell.length_b   1.000
_cell.length_c   1.000
_cell.angle_alpha   90.00
_cell.angle_beta   90.00
_cell.angle_gamma   90.00
#
_symmetry.space_group_name_H-M   'P 1'
#
loop_
_entity.id
_entity.type
_entity.pdbx_description
1 polymer ?
#
loop_
_entity_poly.entity_id
_entity_poly.type
_entity_poly.pdbx_seq_one_letter_code
_entity_poly.pdbx_strand_id
1 'polypeptide(L)'
;MNLRRLKLALCTGEMACVIASLAAARAADIAMNKSGVGDLDRFAFWNSIVGLGVMLFFLLWVAAVLLAVFSRQREFYASKREYWINLVPDVILPPLVMLAGWAAVFMLL
;
A
#
# COMPACT_ATOMS: atom_id res chain seq x y z
N MET A 1 -6.53 -20.44 12.02
CA MET A 1 -6.14 -19.01 12.14
C MET A 1 -7.36 -18.15 11.82
N ASN A 2 -7.79 -17.25 12.71
CA ASN A 2 -9.03 -16.47 12.51
C ASN A 2 -8.89 -15.49 11.34
N LEU A 3 -9.88 -15.46 10.43
CA LEU A 3 -9.95 -14.53 9.28
C LEU A 3 -9.66 -13.08 9.67
N ARG A 4 -10.16 -12.66 10.84
CA ARG A 4 -9.94 -11.33 11.42
C ARG A 4 -8.46 -11.01 11.69
N ARG A 5 -7.67 -11.99 12.15
CA ARG A 5 -6.22 -11.80 12.41
C ARG A 5 -5.44 -11.69 11.10
N LEU A 6 -5.82 -12.48 10.09
CA LEU A 6 -5.19 -12.44 8.78
C LEU A 6 -5.43 -11.10 8.08
N LYS A 7 -6.66 -10.57 8.14
CA LYS A 7 -6.98 -9.24 7.63
C LYS A 7 -6.19 -8.14 8.30
N LEU A 8 -6.13 -8.15 9.64
CA LEU A 8 -5.38 -7.15 10.39
C LEU A 8 -3.89 -7.15 9.98
N ALA A 9 -3.31 -8.33 9.81
CA ALA A 9 -1.94 -8.49 9.36
C ALA A 9 -1.73 -7.95 7.94
N LEU A 10 -2.66 -8.24 7.01
CA LEU A 10 -2.62 -7.70 5.65
C LEU A 10 -2.70 -6.18 5.63
N CYS A 11 -3.71 -5.58 6.28
CA CYS A 11 -3.87 -4.12 6.33
C CYS A 11 -2.67 -3.44 6.98
N THR A 12 -2.11 -4.03 8.03
CA THR A 12 -0.92 -3.47 8.70
C THR A 12 0.31 -3.55 7.79
N GLY A 13 0.48 -4.65 7.07
CA GLY A 13 1.54 -4.82 6.08
C GLY A 13 1.42 -3.83 4.92
N GLU A 14 0.20 -3.65 4.39
CA GLU A 14 -0.08 -2.68 3.32
C GLU A 14 0.26 -1.25 3.78
N MET A 15 -0.20 -0.84 4.97
CA MET A 15 0.09 0.49 5.50
C MET A 15 1.58 0.69 5.78
N ALA A 16 2.29 -0.34 6.26
CA ALA A 16 3.74 -0.29 6.41
C ALA A 16 4.46 -0.10 5.07
N CYS A 17 4.01 -0.78 4.01
CA CYS A 17 4.56 -0.62 2.65
C CYS A 17 4.30 0.78 2.08
N VAL A 18 3.10 1.33 2.32
CA VAL A 18 2.78 2.71 1.93
C VAL A 18 3.69 3.71 2.66
N ILE A 19 3.83 3.59 3.98
CA ILE A 19 4.70 4.49 4.75
C ILE A 19 6.16 4.38 4.28
N ALA A 20 6.67 3.16 4.08
CA ALA A 20 8.03 2.92 3.63
C ALA A 20 8.28 3.48 2.21
N SER A 21 7.34 3.28 1.29
CA SER A 21 7.46 3.82 -0.08
C SER A 21 7.40 5.34 -0.12
N LEU A 22 6.55 5.99 0.67
CA LEU A 22 6.50 7.45 0.75
C LEU A 22 7.75 8.05 1.41
N ALA A 23 8.26 7.42 2.46
CA ALA A 23 9.52 7.84 3.09
C ALA A 23 10.71 7.69 2.13
N ALA A 24 10.76 6.59 1.38
CA ALA A 24 11.78 6.37 0.36
C ALA A 24 11.65 7.36 -0.81
N ALA A 25 10.44 7.71 -1.24
CA ALA A 25 10.22 8.70 -2.30
C ALA A 25 10.75 10.08 -1.88
N ARG A 26 10.49 10.49 -0.63
CA ARG A 26 11.05 11.73 -0.08
C ARG A 26 12.57 11.69 0.02
N ALA A 27 13.15 10.56 0.43
CA ALA A 27 14.61 10.41 0.51
C ALA A 27 15.28 10.41 -0.87
N ALA A 28 14.63 9.81 -1.88
CA ALA A 28 15.06 9.86 -3.27
C ALA A 28 15.06 11.30 -3.79
N ASP A 29 13.99 12.06 -3.50
CA ASP A 29 13.91 13.47 -3.90
C ASP A 29 15.01 14.31 -3.24
N ILE A 30 15.24 14.16 -1.93
CA ILE A 30 16.34 14.86 -1.23
C ILE A 30 17.70 14.52 -1.85
N ALA A 31 17.90 13.28 -2.33
CA ALA A 31 19.13 12.87 -3.00
C ALA A 31 19.30 13.51 -4.40
N MET A 32 18.19 13.81 -5.09
CA MET A 32 18.20 14.65 -6.29
C MET A 32 18.18 16.13 -5.89
N ASN A 33 19.37 16.70 -5.68
CA ASN A 33 19.47 18.13 -5.44
C ASN A 33 18.87 18.90 -6.66
N LYS A 34 17.91 19.81 -6.43
CA LYS A 34 17.24 20.62 -7.49
C LYS A 34 18.22 21.44 -8.36
N SER A 35 19.51 21.47 -7.98
CA SER A 35 20.64 22.08 -8.68
C SER A 35 21.36 21.17 -9.70
N GLY A 36 20.90 19.93 -9.93
CA GLY A 36 21.38 19.06 -11.02
C GLY A 36 22.67 18.27 -10.74
N VAL A 37 23.28 18.44 -9.56
CA VAL A 37 24.39 17.59 -9.06
C VAL A 37 23.85 16.67 -7.97
N GLY A 38 22.85 15.86 -8.32
CA GLY A 38 22.28 14.87 -7.41
C GLY A 38 23.21 13.66 -7.26
N ASP A 39 23.21 13.05 -6.07
CA ASP A 39 23.86 11.76 -5.85
C ASP A 39 23.00 10.67 -6.50
N LEU A 40 23.34 10.34 -7.75
CA LEU A 40 22.58 9.40 -8.59
C LEU A 40 22.50 8.01 -7.96
N ASP A 41 23.54 7.57 -7.26
CA ASP A 41 23.58 6.25 -6.61
C ASP A 41 22.61 6.21 -5.43
N ARG A 42 22.57 7.28 -4.61
CA ARG A 42 21.58 7.41 -3.53
C ARG A 42 20.17 7.54 -4.06
N PHE A 43 19.94 8.30 -5.12
CA PHE A 43 18.64 8.39 -5.77
C PHE A 43 18.17 7.02 -6.28
N ALA A 44 19.02 6.32 -7.03
CA ALA A 44 18.70 4.99 -7.57
C ALA A 44 18.40 3.98 -6.47
N PHE A 45 19.15 4.01 -5.36
CA PHE A 45 18.88 3.19 -4.19
C PHE A 45 17.49 3.46 -3.60
N TRP A 46 17.18 4.71 -3.24
CA TRP A 46 15.90 5.04 -2.64
C TRP A 46 14.73 4.82 -3.59
N ASN A 47 14.88 5.14 -4.88
CA ASN A 47 13.89 4.87 -5.90
C ASN A 47 13.63 3.35 -6.08
N SER A 48 14.66 2.52 -5.93
CA SER A 48 14.48 1.05 -5.92
C SER A 48 13.66 0.59 -4.72
N ILE A 49 13.85 1.19 -3.54
CA ILE A 49 13.03 0.93 -2.35
C ILE A 49 11.57 1.37 -2.54
N VAL A 50 11.33 2.50 -3.23
CA VAL A 50 9.97 2.90 -3.63
C VAL A 50 9.32 1.82 -4.47
N GLY A 51 10.00 1.37 -5.53
CA GLY A 51 9.50 0.33 -6.43
C GLY A 51 9.20 -0.99 -5.71
N LEU A 52 10.12 -1.43 -4.83
CA LEU A 52 9.91 -2.62 -4.01
C LEU A 52 8.72 -2.47 -3.05
N GLY A 53 8.58 -1.30 -2.41
CA GLY A 53 7.46 -1.02 -1.51
C GLY A 53 6.11 -1.07 -2.24
N VAL A 54 6.04 -0.49 -3.44
CA VAL A 54 4.84 -0.54 -4.30
C VAL A 54 4.52 -1.97 -4.75
N MET A 55 5.54 -2.75 -5.14
CA MET A 55 5.36 -4.14 -5.55
C MET A 55 4.84 -5.01 -4.39
N LEU A 56 5.43 -4.88 -3.20
CA LEU A 56 4.98 -5.60 -2.01
C LEU A 56 3.57 -5.20 -1.59
N PHE A 57 3.26 -3.90 -1.63
CA PHE A 57 1.91 -3.40 -1.41
C PHE A 57 0.91 -4.06 -2.38
N PHE A 58 1.23 -4.09 -3.67
CA PHE A 58 0.35 -4.70 -4.68
C PHE A 58 0.12 -6.20 -4.43
N LEU A 59 1.16 -6.94 -4.05
CA LEU A 59 1.03 -8.36 -3.70
C LEU A 59 0.12 -8.59 -2.49
N LEU A 60 0.28 -7.78 -1.44
CA LEU A 60 -0.58 -7.84 -0.25
C LEU A 60 -2.02 -7.48 -0.59
N TRP A 61 -2.22 -6.46 -1.42
CA TRP A 61 -3.53 -6.04 -1.87
C TRP A 61 -4.24 -7.10 -2.71
N VAL A 62 -3.54 -7.74 -3.64
CA VAL A 62 -4.09 -8.88 -4.40
C VAL A 62 -4.46 -10.01 -3.46
N ALA A 63 -3.65 -10.31 -2.45
CA ALA A 63 -3.98 -11.32 -1.44
C ALA A 63 -5.24 -10.93 -0.62
N ALA A 64 -5.40 -9.64 -0.28
CA ALA A 64 -6.59 -9.13 0.41
C ALA A 64 -7.85 -9.25 -0.48
N VAL A 65 -7.76 -8.92 -1.77
CA VAL A 65 -8.84 -9.09 -2.76
C VAL A 65 -9.21 -10.57 -2.89
N LEU A 66 -8.24 -11.47 -3.03
CA LEU A 66 -8.49 -12.90 -3.11
C LEU A 66 -9.17 -13.42 -1.84
N LEU A 67 -8.68 -13.01 -0.66
CA LEU A 67 -9.31 -13.35 0.61
C LEU A 67 -10.75 -12.85 0.68
N ALA A 68 -11.03 -11.66 0.12
CA ALA A 68 -12.38 -11.10 0.04
C ALA A 68 -13.30 -11.94 -0.87
N VAL A 69 -12.81 -12.34 -2.04
CA VAL A 69 -13.55 -13.20 -2.97
C VAL A 69 -13.83 -14.58 -2.37
N PHE A 70 -12.82 -15.23 -1.79
CA PHE A 70 -12.97 -16.55 -1.19
C PHE A 70 -13.87 -16.54 0.05
N SER A 71 -13.79 -15.50 0.89
CA SER A 71 -14.68 -15.38 2.05
C SER A 71 -16.14 -15.17 1.66
N ARG A 72 -16.41 -14.51 0.53
CA ARG A 72 -17.76 -14.40 -0.05
C ARG A 72 -18.28 -15.74 -0.56
N GLN A 73 -17.45 -16.52 -1.26
CA GLN A 73 -17.85 -17.83 -1.81
C GLN A 73 -18.17 -18.87 -0.73
N ARG A 74 -17.54 -18.77 0.44
CA ARG A 74 -17.75 -19.69 1.57
C ARG A 74 -18.88 -19.26 2.52
N GLU A 75 -19.68 -18.26 2.14
CA GLU A 75 -20.80 -17.73 2.95
C GLU A 75 -20.41 -17.32 4.38
N PHE A 76 -19.18 -16.83 4.58
CA PHE A 76 -18.73 -16.37 5.91
C PHE A 76 -19.48 -15.14 6.45
N TYR A 77 -20.34 -14.53 5.64
CA TYR A 77 -21.12 -13.34 5.96
C TYR A 77 -22.61 -13.64 5.88
N ALA A 78 -23.37 -13.26 6.91
CA ALA A 78 -24.80 -13.54 6.99
C ALA A 78 -25.62 -12.75 5.95
N SER A 79 -25.07 -11.68 5.38
CA SER A 79 -25.71 -10.91 4.32
C SER A 79 -24.71 -10.21 3.39
N LYS A 80 -25.16 -9.89 2.17
CA LYS A 80 -24.41 -9.04 1.23
C LYS A 80 -24.05 -7.68 1.84
N ARG A 81 -24.93 -7.12 2.69
CA ARG A 81 -24.72 -5.83 3.35
C ARG A 81 -23.53 -5.87 4.31
N GLU A 82 -23.40 -6.94 5.08
CA GLU A 82 -22.31 -7.12 6.05
C GLU A 82 -20.95 -7.30 5.36
N TYR A 83 -20.93 -7.91 4.18
CA TYR A 83 -19.75 -7.99 3.31
C TYR A 83 -19.27 -6.59 2.85
N TRP A 84 -20.19 -5.76 2.35
CA TRP A 84 -19.84 -4.41 1.87
C TRP A 84 -19.41 -3.46 2.97
N ILE A 85 -19.89 -3.65 4.20
CA ILE A 85 -19.53 -2.78 5.34
C ILE A 85 -18.18 -3.19 5.95
N ASN A 86 -17.89 -4.49 6.05
CA ASN A 86 -16.77 -4.98 6.86
C ASN A 86 -15.56 -5.48 6.07
N LEU A 87 -15.63 -5.58 4.75
CA LEU A 87 -14.56 -6.16 3.94
C LEU A 87 -14.15 -5.26 2.80
N VAL A 88 -15.11 -4.58 2.16
CA VAL A 88 -14.82 -3.71 1.04
C VAL A 88 -14.00 -2.46 1.44
N PRO A 89 -14.25 -1.81 2.59
CA PRO A 89 -13.40 -0.70 3.03
C PRO A 89 -11.96 -1.14 3.28
N ASP A 90 -11.74 -2.33 3.85
CA ASP A 90 -10.40 -2.87 4.11
C ASP A 90 -9.60 -3.12 2.82
N VAL A 91 -10.29 -3.46 1.71
CA VAL A 91 -9.66 -3.69 0.41
C VAL A 91 -9.46 -2.40 -0.39
N ILE A 92 -10.32 -1.40 -0.21
CA ILE A 92 -10.31 -0.15 -0.99
C ILE A 92 -9.49 0.94 -0.30
N LEU A 93 -9.47 1.00 1.03
CA LEU A 93 -8.77 2.03 1.79
C LEU A 93 -7.25 2.05 1.51
N PRO A 94 -6.52 0.91 1.51
CA PRO A 94 -5.08 0.91 1.28
C PRO A 94 -4.65 1.54 -0.07
N PRO A 95 -5.26 1.19 -1.23
CA PRO A 95 -4.89 1.84 -2.49
C PRO A 95 -5.30 3.31 -2.56
N LEU A 96 -6.41 3.71 -1.93
CA LEU A 96 -6.77 5.12 -1.81
C LEU A 96 -5.72 5.92 -1.00
N VAL A 97 -5.25 5.36 0.11
CA VAL A 97 -4.20 5.98 0.93
C VAL A 97 -2.89 6.07 0.15
N MET A 98 -2.53 5.05 -0.61
CA MET A 98 -1.34 5.09 -1.47
C MET A 98 -1.46 6.18 -2.54
N LEU A 99 -2.60 6.27 -3.24
CA LEU A 99 -2.85 7.32 -4.24
C LEU A 99 -2.81 8.73 -3.62
N ALA A 100 -3.45 8.92 -2.47
CA ALA A 100 -3.44 10.18 -1.74
C ALA A 100 -2.02 10.55 -1.27
N GLY A 101 -1.26 9.59 -0.77
CA GLY A 101 0.14 9.77 -0.37
C GLY A 101 1.02 10.17 -1.53
N TRP A 102 0.89 9.52 -2.69
CA TRP A 102 1.60 9.90 -3.91
C TRP A 102 1.21 11.30 -4.40
N ALA A 103 -0.08 11.63 -4.40
CA ALA A 103 -0.54 12.99 -4.74
C ALA A 103 0.05 14.05 -3.80
N ALA A 104 0.12 13.77 -2.49
CA ALA A 104 0.74 14.65 -1.52
C ALA A 104 2.25 14.82 -1.76
N VAL A 105 2.96 13.73 -2.08
CA VAL A 105 4.38 13.81 -2.46
C VAL A 105 4.54 14.67 -3.72
N PHE A 106 3.78 14.41 -4.78
CA PHE A 106 3.88 15.18 -6.03
C PHE A 106 3.46 16.65 -5.89
N MET A 107 2.47 16.99 -5.05
CA MET A 107 2.05 18.38 -4.84
C MET A 107 2.97 19.17 -3.91
N LEU A 108 3.76 18.50 -3.08
CA LEU A 108 4.75 19.13 -2.20
C LEU A 108 6.14 19.27 -2.86
N LEU A 109 6.30 18.76 -4.09
CA LEU A 109 7.55 18.80 -4.89
C LEU A 109 7.56 19.98 -5.87
#